data_AF-A0A099LH73-F1
#
_entry.id   AF-A0A099LH73-F1
#
_cell.length_a   1.000
_cell.length_b   1.000
_cell.length_c   1.000
_cell.angle_alpha   90.00
_cell.angle_beta   90.00
_cell.angle_gamma   90.00
#
_symmetry.space_group_name_H-M   'P 1'
#
loop_
_entity.id
_entity.type
_entity.pdbx_description
1 polymer ?
#
loop_
_entity_poly.entity_id
_entity_poly.type
_entity_poly.pdbx_seq_one_letter_code
_entity_poly.pdbx_strand_id
1 'polypeptide(L)'
;MTNYKAKGSLESPKQATCTSIDNLTNDQNPADIFTGLKRCIEQKNYKQAAELYLTGLSYGFFDTKRVSDKTAHQAIAVIRMNTFSSMSQEILNNLKAEVKIIFSNNLLLCESLKRLGHPQYHPTYMVKHGMGAFLGNKTKNGLVQNFEPTVTWEDTLIKKIKCK
;
A
#
# COMPACT_ATOMS: atom_id res chain seq x y z
N MET A 1 2.45 28.65 6.63
CA MET A 1 1.31 27.76 6.32
C MET A 1 1.28 26.66 7.37
N THR A 2 0.19 26.56 8.14
CA THR A 2 0.04 25.47 9.12
C THR A 2 -0.46 24.24 8.37
N ASN A 3 0.37 23.20 8.26
CA ASN A 3 -0.04 21.93 7.66
C ASN A 3 -1.00 21.21 8.61
N TYR A 4 -2.30 21.35 8.40
CA TYR A 4 -3.30 20.60 9.12
C TYR A 4 -3.23 19.13 8.68
N LYS A 5 -2.68 18.25 9.55
CA LYS A 5 -2.77 16.80 9.39
C LYS A 5 -3.83 16.26 10.33
N ALA A 6 -4.82 15.55 9.79
CA ALA A 6 -5.77 14.83 10.63
C ALA A 6 -5.07 13.68 11.36
N LYS A 7 -5.38 13.47 12.64
CA LYS A 7 -4.85 12.35 13.42
C LYS A 7 -5.15 11.02 12.73
N GLY A 8 -4.12 10.20 12.56
CA GLY A 8 -4.19 8.91 11.86
C GLY A 8 -4.01 8.99 10.35
N SER A 9 -3.89 10.17 9.75
CA SER A 9 -3.58 10.30 8.32
C SER A 9 -2.18 9.74 8.02
N LEU A 10 -2.11 8.80 7.06
CA LEU A 10 -0.87 8.13 6.63
C LEU A 10 -0.11 7.43 7.77
N GLU A 11 -0.83 7.02 8.82
CA GLU A 11 -0.22 6.38 9.99
C GLU A 11 0.37 5.01 9.65
N SER A 12 1.49 4.69 10.32
CA SER A 12 2.18 3.41 10.22
C SER A 12 2.39 2.81 11.62
N PRO A 13 1.35 2.19 12.22
CA PRO A 13 1.42 1.64 13.57
C PRO A 13 2.10 0.26 13.65
N LYS A 14 2.21 -0.46 12.53
CA LYS A 14 2.74 -1.84 12.47
C LYS A 14 3.89 -1.95 11.45
N GLN A 15 4.84 -1.03 11.55
CA GLN A 15 5.96 -0.87 10.60
C GLN A 15 6.63 -2.20 10.24
N ALA A 16 6.70 -2.48 8.93
CA ALA A 16 7.44 -3.62 8.43
C ALA A 16 8.96 -3.39 8.53
N THR A 17 9.71 -4.48 8.64
CA THR A 17 11.15 -4.50 8.41
C THR A 17 11.44 -4.79 6.93
N CYS A 18 12.71 -4.80 6.52
CA CYS A 18 13.04 -5.41 5.23
C CYS A 18 12.87 -6.92 5.35
N THR A 19 11.83 -7.48 4.75
CA THR A 19 11.44 -8.88 4.91
C THR A 19 10.69 -9.41 3.68
N SER A 20 10.55 -10.74 3.60
CA SER A 20 9.71 -11.42 2.62
C SER A 20 8.22 -11.14 2.87
N ILE A 21 7.41 -11.22 1.82
CA ILE A 21 5.94 -11.13 1.89
C ILE A 21 5.36 -12.17 2.86
N ASP A 22 5.95 -13.37 2.94
CA ASP A 22 5.47 -14.45 3.82
C ASP A 22 5.61 -14.11 5.32
N ASN A 23 6.42 -13.09 5.66
CA ASN A 23 6.57 -12.57 7.02
C ASN A 23 5.73 -11.31 7.28
N LEU A 24 4.99 -10.82 6.27
CA LEU A 24 4.01 -9.77 6.46
C LEU A 24 2.73 -10.35 7.05
N THR A 25 1.92 -9.47 7.63
CA THR A 25 0.55 -9.79 8.03
C THR A 25 -0.42 -8.92 7.24
N ASN A 26 -1.61 -9.44 6.97
CA ASN A 26 -2.68 -8.68 6.31
C ASN A 26 -3.29 -7.57 7.20
N ASP A 27 -2.72 -7.39 8.36
CA ASP A 27 -3.01 -6.38 9.36
C ASP A 27 -2.12 -5.13 9.22
N GLN A 28 -1.08 -5.20 8.37
CA GLN A 28 -0.18 -4.09 8.04
C GLN A 28 -0.73 -3.28 6.86
N ASN A 29 -0.84 -1.97 7.03
CA ASN A 29 -1.33 -1.08 5.98
C ASN A 29 -0.20 -0.68 5.00
N PRO A 30 -0.50 0.01 3.88
CA PRO A 30 0.54 0.43 2.95
C PRO A 30 1.63 1.33 3.56
N ALA A 31 1.33 2.19 4.52
CA ALA A 31 2.37 2.99 5.19
C ALA A 31 3.31 2.09 6.03
N ASP A 32 2.78 1.03 6.65
CA ASP A 32 3.57 0.00 7.33
C ASP A 32 4.51 -0.73 6.37
N ILE A 33 3.97 -1.20 5.25
CA ILE A 33 4.72 -1.96 4.25
C ILE A 33 5.80 -1.08 3.58
N PHE A 34 5.48 0.20 3.31
CA PHE A 34 6.45 1.14 2.72
C PHE A 34 7.60 1.49 3.67
N THR A 35 7.41 1.34 4.98
CA THR A 35 8.53 1.42 5.94
C THR A 35 9.53 0.28 5.72
N GLY A 36 9.04 -0.94 5.48
CA GLY A 36 9.89 -2.09 5.14
C GLY A 36 10.60 -1.93 3.80
N LEU A 37 9.89 -1.41 2.79
CA LEU A 37 10.47 -1.07 1.49
C LEU A 37 11.65 -0.10 1.63
N LYS A 38 11.49 0.97 2.42
CA LYS A 38 12.55 1.96 2.64
C LYS A 38 13.79 1.29 3.25
N ARG A 39 13.59 0.44 4.24
CA ARG A 39 14.67 -0.34 4.88
C ARG A 39 15.37 -1.28 3.88
N CYS A 40 14.62 -1.93 2.99
CA CYS A 40 15.23 -2.76 1.94
C CYS A 40 16.09 -1.94 0.97
N ILE A 41 15.64 -0.74 0.60
CA ILE A 41 16.41 0.16 -0.25
C ILE A 41 17.70 0.61 0.44
N GLU A 42 17.64 0.97 1.72
CA GLU A 42 18.82 1.32 2.53
C GLU A 42 19.84 0.17 2.59
N GLN A 43 19.36 -1.08 2.58
CA GLN A 43 20.17 -2.30 2.55
C GLN A 43 20.58 -2.73 1.13
N LYS A 44 20.24 -1.95 0.09
CA LYS A 44 20.43 -2.29 -1.34
C LYS A 44 19.75 -3.61 -1.76
N ASN A 45 18.78 -4.09 -0.99
CA ASN A 45 17.98 -5.24 -1.32
C ASN A 45 16.79 -4.83 -2.20
N TYR A 46 17.08 -4.52 -3.47
CA TYR A 46 16.08 -3.99 -4.39
C TYR A 46 15.00 -5.00 -4.77
N LYS A 47 15.33 -6.30 -4.78
CA LYS A 47 14.36 -7.37 -5.06
C LYS A 47 13.26 -7.38 -4.00
N GLN A 48 13.63 -7.47 -2.72
CA GLN A 48 12.65 -7.40 -1.62
C GLN A 48 11.95 -6.04 -1.58
N ALA A 49 12.65 -4.95 -1.87
CA ALA A 49 12.02 -3.64 -1.97
C ALA A 49 10.92 -3.59 -3.04
N ALA A 50 11.13 -4.24 -4.19
CA ALA A 50 10.14 -4.32 -5.27
C ALA A 50 8.94 -5.19 -4.90
N GLU A 51 9.17 -6.31 -4.21
CA GLU A 51 8.11 -7.17 -3.66
C GLU A 51 7.23 -6.40 -2.66
N LEU A 52 7.86 -5.69 -1.70
CA LEU A 52 7.14 -4.85 -0.73
C LEU A 52 6.44 -3.67 -1.41
N TYR A 53 7.03 -3.09 -2.46
CA TYR A 53 6.41 -2.01 -3.24
C TYR A 53 5.09 -2.48 -3.86
N LEU A 54 5.11 -3.62 -4.54
CA LEU A 54 3.95 -4.19 -5.22
C LEU A 54 2.89 -4.68 -4.22
N THR A 55 3.31 -5.17 -3.05
CA THR A 55 2.41 -5.55 -1.96
C THR A 55 1.68 -4.32 -1.40
N GLY A 56 2.42 -3.28 -1.00
CA GLY A 56 1.84 -2.05 -0.48
C GLY A 56 0.95 -1.33 -1.50
N LEU A 57 1.32 -1.38 -2.79
CA LEU A 57 0.46 -0.87 -3.86
C LEU A 57 -0.84 -1.67 -4.00
N SER A 58 -0.77 -3.01 -3.95
CA SER A 58 -1.96 -3.86 -4.04
C SER A 58 -2.93 -3.57 -2.91
N TYR A 59 -2.43 -3.46 -1.67
CA TYR A 59 -3.25 -3.09 -0.51
C TYR A 59 -3.82 -1.69 -0.65
N GLY A 60 -3.03 -0.72 -1.13
CA GLY A 60 -3.53 0.61 -1.43
C GLY A 60 -4.67 0.58 -2.47
N PHE A 61 -4.49 -0.11 -3.59
CA PHE A 61 -5.54 -0.20 -4.62
C PHE A 61 -6.80 -0.87 -4.11
N PHE A 62 -6.67 -1.96 -3.34
CA PHE A 62 -7.78 -2.58 -2.63
C PHE A 62 -8.51 -1.58 -1.72
N ASP A 63 -7.76 -0.79 -0.95
CA ASP A 63 -8.32 0.23 -0.06
C ASP A 63 -9.08 1.32 -0.82
N THR A 64 -8.63 1.73 -2.01
CA THR A 64 -9.40 2.67 -2.85
C THR A 64 -10.77 2.12 -3.28
N LYS A 65 -10.96 0.80 -3.27
CA LYS A 65 -12.25 0.17 -3.60
C LYS A 65 -13.20 0.10 -2.41
N ARG A 66 -12.68 -0.02 -1.18
CA ARG A 66 -13.50 -0.06 0.03
C ARG A 66 -13.67 1.27 0.73
N VAL A 67 -12.82 2.27 0.50
CA VAL A 67 -12.95 3.62 1.07
C VAL A 67 -13.89 4.48 0.21
N SER A 68 -14.94 5.00 0.83
CA SER A 68 -16.00 5.74 0.12
C SER A 68 -15.58 7.14 -0.32
N ASP A 69 -14.68 7.79 0.42
CA ASP A 69 -14.18 9.12 0.09
C ASP A 69 -13.10 9.02 -1.01
N LYS A 70 -13.41 9.48 -2.22
CA LYS A 70 -12.46 9.48 -3.35
C LYS A 70 -11.26 10.40 -3.14
N THR A 71 -11.40 11.43 -2.30
CA THR A 71 -10.29 12.35 -2.00
C THR A 71 -9.24 11.68 -1.13
N ALA A 72 -9.66 10.77 -0.25
CA ALA A 72 -8.78 9.95 0.58
C ALA A 72 -7.86 9.03 -0.25
N HIS A 73 -8.25 8.66 -1.47
CA HIS A 73 -7.47 7.75 -2.32
C HIS A 73 -6.08 8.31 -2.67
N GLN A 74 -5.89 9.64 -2.59
CA GLN A 74 -4.59 10.30 -2.76
C GLN A 74 -3.55 9.86 -1.74
N ALA A 75 -3.95 9.26 -0.61
CA ALA A 75 -3.05 8.78 0.43
C ALA A 75 -1.93 7.90 -0.12
N ILE A 76 -2.21 7.04 -1.11
CA ILE A 76 -1.21 6.15 -1.70
C ILE A 76 -0.14 6.94 -2.46
N ALA A 77 -0.55 7.95 -3.23
CA ALA A 77 0.38 8.81 -3.96
C ALA A 77 1.27 9.59 -2.99
N VAL A 78 0.70 10.11 -1.90
CA VAL A 78 1.45 10.83 -0.87
C VAL A 78 2.40 9.91 -0.11
N ILE A 79 2.01 8.67 0.25
CA ILE A 79 2.92 7.68 0.85
C ILE A 79 4.12 7.42 -0.05
N ARG A 80 3.88 7.20 -1.35
CA ARG A 80 4.95 7.01 -2.34
C ARG A 80 5.85 8.25 -2.43
N MET A 81 5.27 9.43 -2.56
CA MET A 81 6.01 10.69 -2.61
C MET A 81 6.90 10.85 -1.38
N ASN A 82 6.35 10.68 -0.18
CA ASN A 82 7.12 10.78 1.06
C ASN A 82 8.25 9.75 1.11
N THR A 83 7.99 8.52 0.68
CA THR A 83 8.98 7.44 0.70
C THR A 83 10.13 7.69 -0.26
N PHE A 84 9.85 8.20 -1.46
CA PHE A 84 10.84 8.35 -2.53
C PHE A 84 11.44 9.76 -2.65
N SER A 85 10.91 10.76 -1.94
CA SER A 85 11.26 12.18 -2.09
C SER A 85 12.77 12.48 -1.96
N SER A 86 13.48 11.73 -1.14
CA SER A 86 14.92 11.92 -0.89
C SER A 86 15.82 10.91 -1.61
N MET A 87 15.28 10.05 -2.46
CA MET A 87 16.05 8.99 -3.12
C MET A 87 16.66 9.47 -4.44
N SER A 88 17.90 9.05 -4.71
CA SER A 88 18.58 9.38 -5.97
C SER A 88 17.92 8.69 -7.16
N GLN A 89 18.14 9.22 -8.36
CA GLN A 89 17.63 8.61 -9.59
C GLN A 89 18.16 7.19 -9.81
N GLU A 90 19.39 6.92 -9.39
CA GLU A 90 20.00 5.59 -9.43
C GLU A 90 19.22 4.58 -8.58
N ILE A 91 18.92 4.92 -7.32
CA ILE A 91 18.10 4.08 -6.42
C ILE A 91 16.74 3.79 -7.06
N LEU A 92 16.10 4.81 -7.61
CA LEU A 92 14.79 4.66 -8.26
C LEU A 92 14.88 3.78 -9.52
N ASN A 93 15.97 3.86 -10.28
CA ASN A 93 16.19 3.02 -11.46
C ASN A 93 16.41 1.56 -11.08
N ASN A 94 17.18 1.28 -10.02
CA ASN A 94 17.41 -0.07 -9.52
C ASN A 94 16.08 -0.71 -9.04
N LEU A 95 15.29 0.02 -8.25
CA LEU A 95 13.97 -0.45 -7.85
C LEU A 95 13.04 -0.70 -9.05
N LYS A 96 13.02 0.21 -10.03
CA LYS A 96 12.21 0.05 -11.25
C LYS A 96 12.63 -1.17 -12.07
N ALA A 97 13.92 -1.51 -12.11
CA ALA A 97 14.41 -2.69 -12.81
C ALA A 97 13.85 -3.97 -12.18
N GLU A 98 13.90 -4.07 -10.85
CA GLU A 98 13.34 -5.22 -10.10
C GLU A 98 11.82 -5.33 -10.26
N VAL A 99 11.09 -4.22 -10.21
CA VAL A 99 9.65 -4.22 -10.48
C VAL A 99 9.35 -4.75 -11.90
N LYS A 100 10.14 -4.38 -12.91
CA LYS A 100 9.98 -4.91 -14.27
C LYS A 100 10.24 -6.41 -14.34
N ILE A 101 11.28 -6.90 -13.66
CA ILE A 101 11.60 -8.33 -13.59
C ILE A 101 10.41 -9.11 -12.99
N ILE A 102 9.85 -8.62 -11.88
CA ILE A 102 8.68 -9.24 -11.25
C ILE A 102 7.47 -9.24 -12.20
N PHE A 103 7.23 -8.17 -12.96
CA PHE A 103 6.13 -8.18 -13.94
C PHE A 103 6.34 -9.14 -15.11
N SER A 104 7.59 -9.44 -15.47
CA SER A 104 7.91 -10.44 -16.51
C SER A 104 7.69 -11.87 -16.02
N ASN A 105 7.85 -12.13 -14.71
CA ASN A 105 7.52 -13.40 -14.07
C ASN A 105 6.94 -13.17 -12.66
N ASN A 106 5.61 -13.07 -12.59
CA ASN A 106 4.90 -12.70 -11.37
C ASN A 106 4.37 -13.90 -10.56
N LEU A 107 4.69 -15.14 -10.96
CA LEU A 107 4.12 -16.35 -10.35
C LEU A 107 4.32 -16.38 -8.83
N LEU A 108 5.57 -16.25 -8.38
CA LEU A 108 5.93 -16.28 -6.95
C LEU A 108 5.29 -15.13 -6.18
N LEU A 109 5.30 -13.91 -6.73
CA LEU A 109 4.62 -12.76 -6.11
C LEU A 109 3.13 -13.04 -5.94
N CYS A 110 2.48 -13.58 -6.98
CA CYS A 110 1.06 -13.88 -6.95
C CYS A 110 0.72 -14.97 -5.93
N GLU A 111 1.54 -16.02 -5.81
CA GLU A 111 1.37 -17.04 -4.77
C GLU A 111 1.49 -16.43 -3.37
N SER A 112 2.53 -15.62 -3.11
CA SER A 112 2.70 -14.96 -1.82
C SER A 112 1.55 -14.00 -1.50
N LEU A 113 1.07 -13.21 -2.46
CA LEU A 113 -0.07 -12.30 -2.26
C LEU A 113 -1.40 -13.04 -2.06
N LYS A 114 -1.62 -14.16 -2.75
CA LYS A 114 -2.78 -15.03 -2.53
C LYS A 114 -2.75 -15.63 -1.11
N ARG A 115 -1.57 -16.10 -0.65
CA ARG A 115 -1.40 -16.61 0.74
C ARG A 115 -1.59 -15.52 1.80
N LEU A 116 -1.03 -14.33 1.58
CA LEU A 116 -1.16 -13.19 2.50
C LEU A 116 -2.62 -12.77 2.65
N GLY A 117 -3.38 -12.81 1.56
CA GLY A 117 -4.80 -12.48 1.55
C GLY A 117 -5.08 -10.98 1.59
N HIS A 118 -6.37 -10.64 1.58
CA HIS A 118 -6.82 -9.25 1.58
C HIS A 118 -6.60 -8.57 2.94
N PRO A 119 -6.46 -7.23 2.97
CA PRO A 119 -6.38 -6.46 4.20
C PRO A 119 -7.46 -6.79 5.23
N GLN A 120 -7.05 -6.99 6.49
CA GLN A 120 -7.93 -7.19 7.66
C GLN A 120 -8.02 -5.95 8.56
N TYR A 121 -7.12 -4.98 8.38
CA TYR A 121 -7.18 -3.70 9.09
C TYR A 121 -8.31 -2.79 8.57
N HIS A 122 -8.74 -1.87 9.43
CA HIS A 122 -9.53 -0.70 9.02
C HIS A 122 -8.61 0.35 8.35
N PRO A 123 -8.89 0.84 7.13
CA PRO A 123 -7.98 1.71 6.36
C PRO A 123 -7.96 3.17 6.87
N THR A 124 -7.73 3.34 8.18
CA THR A 124 -7.70 4.63 8.87
C THR A 124 -6.68 5.58 8.24
N TYR A 125 -5.51 5.07 7.85
CA TYR A 125 -4.46 5.84 7.17
C TYR A 125 -4.98 6.58 5.93
N MET A 126 -5.92 5.94 5.20
CA MET A 126 -6.55 6.49 4.00
C MET A 126 -7.77 7.32 4.38
N VAL A 127 -8.70 6.77 5.17
CA VAL A 127 -9.94 7.48 5.58
C VAL A 127 -9.64 8.83 6.23
N LYS A 128 -8.62 8.90 7.09
CA LYS A 128 -8.21 10.14 7.76
C LYS A 128 -7.41 11.08 6.85
N HIS A 129 -6.99 10.65 5.68
CA HIS A 129 -6.35 11.51 4.70
C HIS A 129 -7.34 12.32 3.86
N GLY A 130 -8.56 11.82 3.65
CA GLY A 130 -9.57 12.48 2.82
C GLY A 130 -10.12 13.77 3.40
N MET A 131 -10.66 14.62 2.53
CA MET A 131 -11.28 15.89 2.91
C MET A 131 -12.48 15.68 3.86
N GLY A 132 -13.17 14.54 3.77
CA GLY A 132 -14.27 14.21 4.69
C GLY A 132 -13.85 14.24 6.17
N ALA A 133 -12.60 13.89 6.48
CA ALA A 133 -12.05 13.93 7.83
C ALA A 133 -11.88 15.36 8.37
N PHE A 134 -11.73 16.35 7.50
CA PHE A 134 -11.56 17.77 7.86
C PHE A 134 -12.87 18.53 7.85
N LEU A 135 -13.82 18.14 6.99
CA LEU A 135 -15.11 18.81 6.79
C LEU A 135 -16.19 18.39 7.80
N GLY A 136 -15.84 17.63 8.84
CA GLY A 136 -16.79 17.21 9.89
C GLY A 136 -17.85 16.20 9.44
N ASN A 137 -17.77 15.70 8.20
CA ASN A 137 -18.62 14.61 7.72
C ASN A 137 -18.27 13.32 8.45
N LYS A 138 -18.94 13.09 9.59
CA LYS A 138 -18.90 11.84 10.37
C LYS A 138 -19.67 10.71 9.66
N THR A 139 -19.59 10.62 8.34
CA THR A 139 -20.35 9.62 7.59
C THR A 139 -19.71 8.26 7.76
N LYS A 140 -20.28 7.44 8.65
CA LYS A 140 -20.04 6.00 8.77
C LYS A 140 -18.54 5.68 9.02
N ASN A 141 -18.17 4.42 9.04
CA ASN A 141 -16.77 3.98 9.15
C ASN A 141 -15.88 4.40 7.95
N GLY A 142 -16.34 5.29 7.06
CA GLY A 142 -15.61 5.71 5.86
C GLY A 142 -15.52 4.63 4.77
N LEU A 143 -16.29 3.54 4.90
CA LEU A 143 -16.28 2.41 3.99
C LEU A 143 -17.55 2.32 3.13
N VAL A 144 -17.41 1.74 1.94
CA VAL A 144 -18.52 1.34 1.07
C VAL A 144 -19.35 0.25 1.76
N GLN A 145 -20.68 0.35 1.67
CA GLN A 145 -21.60 -0.67 2.23
C GLN A 145 -21.62 -1.93 1.35
N ASN A 146 -21.83 -3.10 1.96
CA ASN A 146 -21.87 -4.40 1.28
C ASN A 146 -20.62 -4.64 0.39
N PHE A 147 -19.44 -4.29 0.91
CA PHE A 147 -18.18 -4.48 0.21
C PHE A 147 -17.80 -5.96 0.23
N GLU A 148 -17.46 -6.52 -0.94
CA GLU A 148 -17.05 -7.91 -1.13
C GLU A 148 -15.52 -8.04 -1.14
N PRO A 149 -14.87 -8.34 0.00
CA PRO A 149 -13.41 -8.27 0.10
C PRO A 149 -12.70 -9.34 -0.72
N THR A 150 -13.18 -10.58 -0.72
CA THR A 150 -12.54 -11.68 -1.46
C THR A 150 -12.53 -11.41 -2.96
N VAL A 151 -13.70 -11.07 -3.53
CA VAL A 151 -13.84 -10.75 -4.96
C VAL A 151 -13.00 -9.54 -5.34
N THR A 152 -13.00 -8.49 -4.50
CA THR A 152 -12.23 -7.28 -4.79
C THR A 152 -10.72 -7.52 -4.71
N TRP A 153 -10.27 -8.42 -3.84
CA TRP A 153 -8.86 -8.76 -3.73
C TRP A 153 -8.37 -9.52 -4.95
N GLU A 154 -9.11 -10.55 -5.38
CA GLU A 154 -8.82 -11.28 -6.62
C GLU A 154 -8.77 -10.33 -7.83
N ASP A 155 -9.78 -9.46 -7.97
CA ASP A 155 -9.82 -8.44 -9.02
C ASP A 155 -8.61 -7.50 -8.98
N THR A 156 -8.18 -7.11 -7.77
CA THR A 156 -7.00 -6.26 -7.58
C THR A 156 -5.74 -6.97 -8.05
N LEU A 157 -5.54 -8.23 -7.65
CA LEU A 157 -4.38 -9.02 -8.06
C LEU A 157 -4.34 -9.24 -9.58
N ILE A 158 -5.47 -9.53 -10.19
CA ILE A 158 -5.59 -9.68 -11.65
C ILE A 158 -5.28 -8.36 -12.36
N LYS A 159 -5.93 -7.25 -11.97
CA LYS A 159 -5.81 -5.98 -12.71
C LYS A 159 -4.51 -5.23 -12.45
N LYS A 160 -3.91 -5.36 -11.26
CA LYS A 160 -2.73 -4.58 -10.85
C LYS A 160 -1.44 -5.37 -10.94
N ILE A 161 -1.46 -6.64 -10.57
CA ILE A 161 -0.28 -7.50 -10.55
C ILE A 161 -0.25 -8.46 -11.74
N LYS A 162 -1.36 -8.58 -12.49
CA LYS A 162 -1.53 -9.52 -13.61
C LYS A 162 -1.42 -10.99 -13.16
N CYS A 163 -1.87 -11.27 -11.95
CA CYS A 163 -1.95 -12.65 -11.46
C CYS A 163 -2.89 -13.46 -12.34
N LYS A 164 -2.44 -14.66 -12.70
CA LYS A 164 -3.21 -15.65 -13.46
C LYS A 164 -3.84 -16.67 -12.52
#